data_AF-A0A3C0S0Y5-F1
#
_entry.id   AF-A0A3C0S0Y5-F1
#
_cell.length_a   1.000
_cell.length_b   1.000
_cell.length_c   1.000
_cell.angle_alpha   90.00
_cell.angle_beta   90.00
_cell.angle_gamma   90.00
#
_symmetry.space_group_name_H-M   'P 1'
#
loop_
_entity.id
_entity.type
_entity.pdbx_description
1 polymer ?
#
loop_
_entity_poly.entity_id
_entity_poly.type
_entity_poly.pdbx_seq_one_letter_code
_entity_poly.pdbx_strand_id
1 'polypeptide(L)'
;MKATYIEYSETNSFSKTLLAYLAHDEALKPFVGNWPTWAGFEKQLNEKKKFEHREILVERLKKQYGELLKDSPAVAANIELLLDQNSYTITTGHQLNIFTGPLYFIFKIMTAIRLSEDLHAKHPDKTFIPVYWMATEDHDFEEINHTRVFGKKIAWDTPAVSATGRMDTATIVDAVKQYTNILGLSENSTRLTRIVEEAYLNHDRLADATRYMVNELFKSYGLLIVDADDRELKELFKPIIKEDIFSEKSFKAITARSEELES
;
A
#
# COMPACT_ATOMS: atom_id res chain seq x y z
N MET A 1 26.00 -5.67 1.11
CA MET A 1 25.47 -6.92 1.69
C MET A 1 25.48 -7.96 0.57
N LYS A 2 25.88 -9.22 0.81
CA LYS A 2 25.74 -10.29 -0.19
C LYS A 2 24.32 -10.84 -0.10
N ALA A 3 23.60 -10.90 -1.22
CA ALA A 3 22.29 -11.54 -1.29
C ALA A 3 22.46 -12.99 -1.80
N THR A 4 21.68 -13.90 -1.22
CA THR A 4 21.53 -15.27 -1.71
C THR A 4 20.08 -15.44 -2.14
N TYR A 5 19.89 -16.08 -3.29
CA TYR A 5 18.57 -16.31 -3.88
C TYR A 5 18.22 -17.79 -3.77
N ILE A 6 16.94 -18.07 -3.57
CA ILE A 6 16.35 -19.41 -3.56
C ILE A 6 15.13 -19.32 -4.47
N GLU A 7 14.93 -20.31 -5.33
CA GLU A 7 13.77 -20.31 -6.22
C GLU A 7 12.49 -20.55 -5.41
N TYR A 8 11.39 -19.89 -5.80
CA TYR A 8 10.10 -20.03 -5.11
C TYR A 8 9.66 -21.50 -5.02
N SER A 9 9.90 -22.28 -6.08
CA SER A 9 9.61 -23.70 -6.16
C SER A 9 10.39 -24.55 -5.16
N GLU A 10 11.58 -24.11 -4.73
CA GLU A 10 12.42 -24.83 -3.77
C GLU A 10 11.96 -24.63 -2.32
N THR A 11 11.18 -23.57 -2.06
CA THR A 11 10.71 -23.24 -0.70
C THR A 11 9.58 -24.13 -0.19
N ASN A 12 8.90 -24.87 -1.08
CA ASN A 12 7.70 -25.66 -0.79
C ASN A 12 6.59 -24.90 -0.04
N SER A 13 6.59 -23.57 -0.11
CA SER A 13 5.73 -22.69 0.69
C SER A 13 4.67 -21.96 -0.13
N PHE A 14 4.60 -22.20 -1.44
CA PHE A 14 3.74 -21.49 -2.37
C PHE A 14 2.79 -22.42 -3.12
N SER A 15 1.62 -21.89 -3.49
CA SER A 15 0.62 -22.64 -4.23
C SER A 15 1.09 -22.98 -5.65
N LYS A 16 0.55 -24.06 -6.23
CA LYS A 16 0.82 -24.44 -7.62
C LYS A 16 0.49 -23.31 -8.59
N THR A 17 -0.61 -22.60 -8.35
CA THR A 17 -1.04 -21.47 -9.18
C THR A 17 -0.03 -20.32 -9.17
N LEU A 18 0.54 -19.97 -8.01
CA LEU A 18 1.57 -18.94 -7.95
C LEU A 18 2.84 -19.37 -8.68
N LEU A 19 3.26 -20.63 -8.51
CA LEU A 19 4.43 -21.15 -9.21
C LEU A 19 4.21 -21.17 -10.74
N ALA A 20 3.00 -21.53 -11.20
CA ALA A 20 2.62 -21.47 -12.61
C ALA A 20 2.61 -20.03 -13.15
N TYR A 21 2.13 -19.06 -12.36
CA TYR A 21 2.16 -17.64 -12.70
C TYR A 21 3.60 -17.15 -12.90
N LEU A 22 4.49 -17.47 -11.96
CA LEU A 22 5.91 -17.10 -12.04
C LEU A 22 6.64 -17.76 -13.21
N ALA A 23 6.20 -18.97 -13.61
CA ALA A 23 6.71 -19.68 -14.77
C ALA A 23 6.11 -19.20 -16.11
N HIS A 24 5.22 -18.20 -16.09
CA HIS A 24 4.48 -17.71 -17.26
C HIS A 24 3.71 -18.82 -17.99
N ASP A 25 3.04 -19.70 -17.24
CA ASP A 25 2.24 -20.78 -17.82
C ASP A 25 1.18 -20.22 -18.79
N GLU A 26 1.16 -20.75 -20.03
CA GLU A 26 0.23 -20.31 -21.07
C GLU A 26 -1.24 -20.54 -20.68
N ALA A 27 -1.53 -21.51 -19.80
CA ALA A 27 -2.88 -21.73 -19.26
C ALA A 27 -3.39 -20.52 -18.45
N LEU A 28 -2.49 -19.74 -17.85
CA LEU A 28 -2.86 -18.56 -17.05
C LEU A 28 -3.00 -17.27 -17.87
N LYS A 29 -2.59 -17.28 -19.14
CA LYS A 29 -2.60 -16.12 -20.03
C LYS A 29 -3.96 -15.42 -20.16
N PRO A 30 -5.12 -16.11 -20.18
CA PRO A 30 -6.43 -15.44 -20.19
C PRO A 30 -6.73 -14.63 -18.92
N PHE A 31 -6.03 -14.91 -17.82
CA PHE A 31 -6.27 -14.31 -16.50
C PHE A 31 -5.24 -13.23 -16.14
N VAL A 32 -4.24 -13.01 -16.98
CA VAL A 32 -3.16 -12.05 -16.75
C VAL A 32 -3.15 -11.02 -17.86
N GLY A 33 -3.18 -9.73 -17.51
CA GLY A 33 -3.12 -8.63 -18.48
C GLY A 33 -1.76 -8.53 -19.19
N ASN A 34 -0.76 -8.07 -18.44
CA ASN A 34 0.65 -8.02 -18.89
C ASN A 34 1.51 -8.72 -17.84
N TRP A 35 2.45 -9.56 -18.27
CA TRP A 35 3.43 -10.17 -17.37
C TRP A 35 4.36 -9.11 -16.77
N PRO A 36 4.85 -9.29 -15.52
CA PRO A 36 5.75 -8.35 -14.85
C PRO A 36 7.19 -8.43 -15.39
N THR A 37 7.33 -8.28 -16.70
CA THR A 37 8.59 -8.28 -17.45
C THR A 37 8.79 -6.91 -18.07
N TRP A 38 10.01 -6.60 -18.52
CA TRP A 38 10.28 -5.34 -19.22
C TRP A 38 9.34 -5.11 -20.40
N ALA A 39 9.14 -6.13 -21.26
CA ALA A 39 8.22 -6.04 -22.38
C ALA A 39 6.76 -5.83 -21.94
N GLY A 40 6.36 -6.44 -20.82
CA GLY A 40 5.03 -6.23 -20.24
C GLY A 40 4.85 -4.82 -19.70
N PHE A 41 5.87 -4.23 -19.08
CA PHE A 41 5.83 -2.82 -18.65
C PHE A 41 5.73 -1.87 -19.85
N GLU A 42 6.48 -2.09 -20.95
CA GLU A 42 6.33 -1.30 -22.18
C GLU A 42 4.89 -1.34 -22.71
N LYS A 43 4.31 -2.55 -22.77
CA LYS A 43 2.93 -2.74 -23.21
C LYS A 43 1.96 -2.01 -22.28
N GLN A 44 2.16 -2.12 -20.97
CA GLN A 44 1.32 -1.45 -19.97
C GLN A 44 1.37 0.08 -20.09
N LEU A 45 2.54 0.65 -20.39
CA LEU A 45 2.71 2.09 -20.61
C LEU A 45 1.92 2.59 -21.83
N ASN A 46 1.89 1.80 -22.91
CA ASN A 46 1.13 2.12 -24.12
C ASN A 46 -0.38 1.94 -23.94
N GLU A 47 -0.81 0.98 -23.11
CA GLU A 47 -2.22 0.70 -22.83
C GLU A 47 -2.85 1.68 -21.82
N LYS A 48 -2.02 2.30 -20.96
CA LYS A 48 -2.48 3.29 -19.98
C LYS A 48 -3.10 4.48 -20.70
N LYS A 49 -4.42 4.58 -20.62
CA LYS A 49 -5.21 5.69 -21.15
C LYS A 49 -4.96 6.98 -20.37
N LYS A 50 -5.31 8.11 -20.98
CA LYS A 50 -5.39 9.41 -20.30
C LYS A 50 -6.31 9.30 -19.09
N PHE A 51 -5.80 9.63 -17.89
CA PHE A 51 -6.60 9.71 -16.67
C PHE A 51 -7.10 11.14 -16.51
N GLU A 52 -8.42 11.32 -16.46
CA GLU A 52 -9.05 12.65 -16.51
C GLU A 52 -9.13 13.34 -15.14
N HIS A 53 -8.95 12.62 -14.03
CA HIS A 53 -9.17 13.13 -12.68
C HIS A 53 -7.87 13.38 -11.89
N ARG A 54 -6.76 13.67 -12.59
CA ARG A 54 -5.45 13.97 -11.96
C ARG A 54 -5.55 15.15 -10.99
N GLU A 55 -6.26 16.22 -11.37
CA GLU A 55 -6.42 17.42 -10.55
C GLU A 55 -7.11 17.12 -9.21
N ILE A 56 -8.21 16.34 -9.24
CA ILE A 56 -8.93 15.94 -8.03
C ILE A 56 -8.00 15.10 -7.14
N LEU A 57 -7.28 14.12 -7.69
CA LEU A 57 -6.34 13.30 -6.92
C LEU A 57 -5.27 14.17 -6.23
N VAL A 58 -4.69 15.12 -6.96
CA VAL A 58 -3.67 16.04 -6.44
C VAL A 58 -4.23 16.92 -5.32
N GLU A 59 -5.41 17.50 -5.53
CA GLU A 59 -6.09 18.31 -4.51
C GLU A 59 -6.35 17.49 -3.24
N ARG A 60 -6.87 16.26 -3.39
CA ARG A 60 -7.16 15.39 -2.25
C ARG A 60 -5.91 14.95 -1.51
N LEU A 61 -4.82 14.64 -2.21
CA LEU A 61 -3.54 14.30 -1.58
C LEU A 61 -2.95 15.49 -0.83
N LYS A 62 -2.98 16.70 -1.40
CA LYS A 62 -2.52 17.92 -0.70
C LYS A 62 -3.31 18.13 0.59
N LYS A 63 -4.64 17.95 0.53
CA LYS A 63 -5.50 18.07 1.71
C LYS A 63 -5.25 16.97 2.74
N GLN A 64 -5.08 15.72 2.31
CA GLN A 64 -4.83 14.57 3.17
C GLN A 64 -3.51 14.69 3.94
N TYR A 65 -2.45 15.13 3.26
CA TYR A 65 -1.16 15.32 3.90
C TYR A 65 -1.10 16.58 4.75
N GLY A 66 -1.71 17.68 4.29
CA GLY A 66 -1.71 18.96 5.00
C GLY A 66 -0.30 19.40 5.40
N GLU A 67 -0.10 19.63 6.69
CA GLU A 67 1.16 20.11 7.27
C GLU A 67 2.33 19.14 7.11
N LEU A 68 2.07 17.82 6.95
CA LEU A 68 3.12 16.81 6.74
C LEU A 68 3.96 17.09 5.49
N LEU A 69 3.42 17.82 4.51
CA LEU A 69 4.17 18.17 3.29
C LEU A 69 5.36 19.09 3.57
N LYS A 70 5.32 19.89 4.65
CA LYS A 70 6.43 20.80 5.00
C LYS A 70 7.72 20.04 5.30
N ASP A 71 7.59 18.87 5.94
CA ASP A 71 8.70 18.00 6.31
C ASP A 71 8.94 16.85 5.31
N SER A 72 8.19 16.84 4.20
CA SER A 72 8.25 15.80 3.15
C SER A 72 8.37 16.41 1.74
N PRO A 73 9.45 17.15 1.42
CA PRO A 73 9.57 17.86 0.14
C PRO A 73 9.55 16.94 -1.08
N ALA A 74 10.12 15.73 -0.98
CA ALA A 74 10.07 14.75 -2.08
C ALA A 74 8.64 14.23 -2.34
N VAL A 75 7.84 14.04 -1.29
CA VAL A 75 6.42 13.69 -1.40
C VAL A 75 5.65 14.85 -2.03
N ALA A 76 5.86 16.08 -1.56
CA ALA A 76 5.22 17.26 -2.12
C ALA A 76 5.52 17.41 -3.62
N ALA A 77 6.78 17.23 -4.03
CA ALA A 77 7.17 17.25 -5.44
C ALA A 77 6.47 16.15 -6.25
N ASN A 78 6.41 14.91 -5.73
CA ASN A 78 5.73 13.81 -6.40
C ASN A 78 4.22 14.04 -6.53
N ILE A 79 3.57 14.69 -5.56
CA ILE A 79 2.17 15.09 -5.67
C ILE A 79 1.98 16.03 -6.87
N GLU A 80 2.83 17.05 -7.06
CA GLU A 80 2.70 17.95 -8.21
C GLU A 80 2.91 17.22 -9.54
N LEU A 81 3.88 16.30 -9.58
CA LEU A 81 4.19 15.51 -10.79
C LEU A 81 3.00 14.66 -11.26
N LEU A 82 2.04 14.32 -10.40
CA LEU A 82 0.84 13.60 -10.82
C LEU A 82 -0.02 14.38 -11.84
N LEU A 83 0.14 15.71 -11.96
CA LEU A 83 -0.54 16.51 -12.98
C LEU A 83 -0.01 16.25 -14.39
N ASP A 84 1.25 15.81 -14.52
CA ASP A 84 1.86 15.50 -15.81
C ASP A 84 1.24 14.23 -16.41
N GLN A 85 0.92 14.28 -17.70
CA GLN A 85 0.35 13.14 -18.43
C GLN A 85 1.34 11.98 -18.62
N ASN A 86 2.65 12.27 -18.58
CA ASN A 86 3.73 11.28 -18.62
C ASN A 86 4.12 10.74 -17.22
N SER A 87 3.34 11.08 -16.19
CA SER A 87 3.49 10.48 -14.86
C SER A 87 2.61 9.25 -14.69
N TYR A 88 3.24 8.19 -14.19
CA TYR A 88 2.68 6.88 -13.89
C TYR A 88 2.91 6.54 -12.43
N THR A 89 2.05 5.69 -11.87
CA THR A 89 2.19 5.22 -10.48
C THR A 89 2.55 3.74 -10.44
N ILE A 90 3.45 3.37 -9.53
CA ILE A 90 3.70 2.00 -9.14
C ILE A 90 3.07 1.80 -7.77
N THR A 91 1.93 1.13 -7.75
CA THR A 91 1.09 1.04 -6.57
C THR A 91 1.22 -0.31 -5.89
N THR A 92 1.44 -0.27 -4.59
CA THR A 92 1.22 -1.41 -3.68
C THR A 92 0.21 -1.01 -2.61
N GLY A 93 -0.27 -1.95 -1.81
CA GLY A 93 -1.23 -1.66 -0.75
C GLY A 93 -1.25 -2.72 0.33
N HIS A 94 -1.79 -2.34 1.48
CA HIS A 94 -2.01 -3.22 2.61
C HIS A 94 -2.98 -2.59 3.62
N GLN A 95 -3.44 -3.41 4.57
CA GLN A 95 -4.20 -2.96 5.72
C GLN A 95 -3.28 -2.24 6.71
N LEU A 96 -3.90 -1.61 7.71
CA LEU A 96 -3.24 -0.70 8.64
C LEU A 96 -2.71 -1.46 9.86
N ASN A 97 -1.85 -2.47 9.62
CA ASN A 97 -1.22 -3.22 10.71
C ASN A 97 -0.51 -2.28 11.68
N ILE A 98 -0.83 -2.39 12.97
CA ILE A 98 -0.14 -1.59 13.98
C ILE A 98 1.35 -1.91 13.94
N PHE A 99 2.17 -0.87 14.06
CA PHE A 99 3.62 -0.98 14.06
C PHE A 99 4.18 -1.70 12.82
N THR A 100 3.53 -1.51 11.65
CA THR A 100 3.83 -2.15 10.34
C THR A 100 3.54 -3.65 10.25
N GLY A 101 3.17 -4.30 11.36
CA GLY A 101 2.87 -5.74 11.39
C GLY A 101 3.98 -6.61 10.78
N PRO A 102 3.68 -7.43 9.76
CA PRO A 102 4.63 -8.34 9.15
C PRO A 102 5.62 -7.62 8.21
N LEU A 103 6.85 -8.15 8.09
CA LEU A 103 7.91 -7.54 7.26
C LEU A 103 7.53 -7.34 5.79
N TYR A 104 6.61 -8.15 5.25
CA TYR A 104 6.19 -8.00 3.87
C TYR A 104 5.42 -6.70 3.62
N PHE A 105 4.90 -6.03 4.66
CA PHE A 105 4.39 -4.65 4.58
C PHE A 105 5.47 -3.71 4.06
N ILE A 106 6.64 -3.75 4.68
CA ILE A 106 7.81 -2.95 4.29
C ILE A 106 8.35 -3.38 2.93
N PHE A 107 8.44 -4.70 2.68
CA PHE A 107 8.97 -5.20 1.40
C PHE A 107 8.10 -4.85 0.21
N LYS A 108 6.77 -4.84 0.37
CA LYS A 108 5.83 -4.38 -0.66
C LYS A 108 6.12 -2.93 -1.06
N ILE A 109 6.27 -2.03 -0.07
CA ILE A 109 6.57 -0.61 -0.29
C ILE A 109 7.94 -0.45 -0.96
N MET A 110 8.97 -1.10 -0.42
CA MET A 110 10.32 -1.05 -1.00
C MET A 110 10.38 -1.57 -2.43
N THR A 111 9.57 -2.59 -2.77
CA THR A 111 9.46 -3.12 -4.13
C THR A 111 8.85 -2.09 -5.08
N ALA A 112 7.80 -1.37 -4.65
CA ALA A 112 7.18 -0.31 -5.45
C ALA A 112 8.14 0.87 -5.68
N ILE A 113 8.89 1.28 -4.63
CA ILE A 113 9.94 2.31 -4.73
C ILE A 113 11.00 1.86 -5.72
N ARG A 114 11.55 0.65 -5.55
CA ARG A 114 12.63 0.15 -6.39
C ARG A 114 12.21 0.02 -7.86
N LEU A 115 11.02 -0.52 -8.12
CA LEU A 115 10.50 -0.65 -9.46
C LEU A 115 10.25 0.72 -10.12
N SER A 116 9.85 1.73 -9.34
CA SER A 116 9.73 3.11 -9.85
C SER A 116 11.08 3.67 -10.31
N GLU A 117 12.14 3.46 -9.53
CA GLU A 117 13.51 3.86 -9.89
C GLU A 117 14.00 3.14 -11.16
N ASP A 118 13.81 1.81 -11.22
CA ASP A 118 14.28 1.02 -12.35
C ASP A 118 13.54 1.38 -13.65
N LEU A 119 12.23 1.66 -13.58
CA LEU A 119 11.46 2.12 -14.73
C LEU A 119 11.84 3.53 -15.15
N HIS A 120 12.08 4.45 -14.21
CA HIS A 120 12.54 5.80 -14.54
C HIS A 120 13.91 5.77 -15.23
N ALA A 121 14.84 4.93 -14.78
CA ALA A 121 16.14 4.75 -15.44
C ALA A 121 16.00 4.22 -16.88
N LYS A 122 14.98 3.38 -17.15
CA LYS A 122 14.71 2.83 -18.48
C LYS A 122 13.93 3.79 -19.39
N HIS A 123 13.14 4.70 -18.79
CA HIS A 123 12.31 5.69 -19.47
C HIS A 123 12.53 7.09 -18.90
N PRO A 124 13.67 7.74 -19.21
CA PRO A 124 13.99 9.05 -18.65
C PRO A 124 13.01 10.17 -19.03
N ASP A 125 12.18 9.95 -20.07
CA ASP A 125 11.12 10.85 -20.52
C ASP A 125 9.81 10.72 -19.73
N LYS A 126 9.73 9.76 -18.81
CA LYS A 126 8.53 9.45 -18.01
C LYS A 126 8.83 9.48 -16.52
N THR A 127 7.82 9.82 -15.74
CA THR A 127 7.91 9.85 -14.28
C THR A 127 7.19 8.63 -13.70
N PHE A 128 7.83 7.95 -12.74
CA PHE A 128 7.26 6.81 -12.03
C PHE A 128 7.23 7.11 -10.54
N ILE A 129 6.03 7.16 -9.98
CA ILE A 129 5.79 7.59 -8.61
C ILE A 129 5.38 6.37 -7.78
N PRO A 130 6.13 6.01 -6.72
CA PRO A 130 5.74 4.93 -5.84
C PRO A 130 4.54 5.35 -5.00
N VAL A 131 3.54 4.47 -4.91
CA VAL A 131 2.31 4.69 -4.17
C VAL A 131 2.05 3.54 -3.21
N TYR A 132 1.74 3.87 -1.96
CA TYR A 132 1.19 2.97 -0.96
C TYR A 132 -0.29 3.29 -0.73
N TRP A 133 -1.14 2.33 -1.08
CA TRP A 133 -2.59 2.39 -0.87
C TRP A 133 -2.95 1.82 0.51
N MET A 134 -3.59 2.64 1.35
CA MET A 134 -4.07 2.20 2.65
C MET A 134 -5.45 1.57 2.51
N ALA A 135 -5.61 0.33 2.97
CA ALA A 135 -6.93 -0.32 3.04
C ALA A 135 -7.69 0.11 4.30
N THR A 136 -7.97 1.41 4.43
CA THR A 136 -8.62 2.05 5.59
C THR A 136 -10.08 1.64 5.78
N GLU A 137 -10.74 1.21 4.72
CA GLU A 137 -12.15 0.82 4.72
C GLU A 137 -12.36 -0.67 5.07
N ASP A 138 -11.27 -1.44 5.24
CA ASP A 138 -11.34 -2.84 5.68
C ASP A 138 -11.88 -2.92 7.12
N HIS A 139 -12.57 -4.01 7.43
CA HIS A 139 -13.21 -4.26 8.73
C HIS A 139 -12.47 -5.32 9.56
N ASP A 140 -11.47 -6.01 9.00
CA ASP A 140 -10.74 -7.08 9.69
C ASP A 140 -9.71 -6.49 10.67
N PHE A 141 -10.20 -6.04 11.83
CA PHE A 141 -9.35 -5.52 12.89
C PHE A 141 -8.47 -6.62 13.51
N GLU A 142 -8.95 -7.86 13.57
CA GLU A 142 -8.23 -8.97 14.20
C GLU A 142 -6.91 -9.28 13.47
N GLU A 143 -6.88 -9.10 12.15
CA GLU A 143 -5.66 -9.23 11.35
C GLU A 143 -4.63 -8.13 11.66
N ILE A 144 -5.07 -6.91 11.95
CA ILE A 144 -4.19 -5.73 12.05
C ILE A 144 -3.83 -5.30 13.48
N ASN A 145 -4.55 -5.79 14.49
CA ASN A 145 -4.43 -5.31 15.87
C ASN A 145 -3.20 -5.79 16.62
N HIS A 146 -2.26 -6.49 15.97
CA HIS A 146 -1.11 -7.05 16.65
C HIS A 146 0.13 -7.15 15.79
N THR A 147 1.27 -7.25 16.46
CA THR A 147 2.57 -7.58 15.86
C THR A 147 3.30 -8.61 16.72
N ARG A 148 4.32 -9.26 16.15
CA ARG A 148 5.21 -10.18 16.87
C ARG A 148 6.64 -9.70 16.78
N VAL A 149 7.22 -9.37 17.92
CA VAL A 149 8.61 -8.91 18.03
C VAL A 149 9.35 -9.84 18.99
N PHE A 150 10.46 -10.44 18.53
CA PHE A 150 11.23 -11.44 19.29
C PHE A 150 10.38 -12.57 19.90
N GLY A 151 9.38 -13.05 19.16
CA GLY A 151 8.45 -14.09 19.60
C GLY A 151 7.31 -13.62 20.51
N LYS A 152 7.37 -12.39 21.03
CA LYS A 152 6.31 -11.80 21.88
C LYS A 152 5.23 -11.16 21.01
N LYS A 153 3.96 -11.54 21.24
CA LYS A 153 2.79 -10.86 20.66
C LYS A 153 2.52 -9.57 21.44
N ILE A 154 2.38 -8.47 20.72
CA ILE A 154 1.93 -7.18 21.24
C ILE A 154 0.62 -6.89 20.51
N ALA A 155 -0.44 -6.64 21.26
CA ALA A 155 -1.78 -6.45 20.72
C ALA A 155 -2.41 -5.17 21.25
N TRP A 156 -3.22 -4.55 20.41
CA TRP A 156 -4.12 -3.48 20.76
C TRP A 156 -5.53 -4.04 20.88
N ASP A 157 -5.98 -4.25 22.13
CA ASP A 157 -7.26 -4.85 22.43
C ASP A 157 -8.31 -3.76 22.68
N THR A 158 -9.12 -3.50 21.67
CA THR A 158 -10.21 -2.51 21.72
C THR A 158 -11.37 -3.01 20.84
N PRO A 159 -12.63 -2.64 21.13
CA PRO A 159 -13.74 -2.99 20.27
C PRO A 159 -13.52 -2.49 18.83
N ALA A 160 -13.57 -3.42 17.87
CA ALA A 160 -13.48 -3.07 16.46
C ALA A 160 -14.66 -2.16 16.05
N VAL A 161 -14.39 -1.22 15.15
CA VAL A 161 -15.43 -0.52 14.39
C VAL A 161 -15.32 -0.90 12.92
N SER A 162 -16.43 -0.75 12.19
CA SER A 162 -16.39 -0.84 10.72
C SER A 162 -15.47 0.26 10.16
N ALA A 163 -14.71 -0.07 9.10
CA ALA A 163 -13.62 0.74 8.55
C ALA A 163 -12.52 1.06 9.59
N THR A 164 -11.54 0.18 9.67
CA THR A 164 -10.41 0.23 10.61
C THR A 164 -9.65 1.55 10.61
N GLY A 165 -9.55 2.24 9.47
CA GLY A 165 -8.92 3.57 9.38
C GLY A 165 -9.55 4.64 10.26
N ARG A 166 -10.84 4.49 10.61
CA ARG A 166 -11.60 5.43 11.45
C ARG A 166 -11.48 5.13 12.95
N MET A 167 -10.75 4.08 13.34
CA MET A 167 -10.55 3.71 14.74
C MET A 167 -9.81 4.81 15.50
N ASP A 168 -10.33 5.13 16.68
CA ASP A 168 -9.72 6.08 17.61
C ASP A 168 -8.48 5.46 18.28
N THR A 169 -7.35 6.15 18.24
CA THR A 169 -6.07 5.67 18.79
C THR A 169 -5.92 5.86 20.29
N ALA A 170 -6.83 6.55 21.00
CA ALA A 170 -6.69 6.91 22.41
C ALA A 170 -6.43 5.71 23.34
N THR A 171 -6.84 4.50 22.94
CA THR A 171 -6.66 3.27 23.72
C THR A 171 -5.37 2.48 23.37
N ILE A 172 -4.59 2.91 22.38
CA ILE A 172 -3.39 2.17 21.92
C ILE A 172 -2.18 2.33 22.85
N VAL A 173 -2.26 3.23 23.83
CA VAL A 173 -1.17 3.66 24.71
C VAL A 173 -0.36 2.50 25.29
N ASP A 174 -1.03 1.45 25.78
CA ASP A 174 -0.35 0.31 26.40
C ASP A 174 0.33 -0.60 25.37
N ALA A 175 -0.22 -0.72 24.15
CA ALA A 175 0.43 -1.43 23.05
C ALA A 175 1.69 -0.68 22.60
N VAL A 176 1.64 0.65 22.50
CA VAL A 176 2.79 1.51 22.18
C VAL A 176 3.89 1.33 23.23
N LYS A 177 3.57 1.45 24.52
CA LYS A 177 4.54 1.23 25.61
C LYS A 177 5.17 -0.16 25.56
N GLN A 178 4.38 -1.20 25.28
CA GLN A 178 4.91 -2.56 25.17
C GLN A 178 5.85 -2.70 23.97
N TYR A 179 5.51 -2.08 22.84
CA TYR A 179 6.33 -2.09 21.64
C TYR A 179 7.65 -1.35 21.85
N THR A 180 7.62 -0.11 22.33
CA THR A 180 8.82 0.72 22.49
C THR A 180 9.79 0.11 23.52
N ASN A 181 9.28 -0.49 24.59
CA ASN A 181 10.11 -1.18 25.59
C ASN A 181 10.85 -2.41 25.05
N ILE A 182 10.35 -3.05 23.99
CA ILE A 182 10.98 -4.26 23.42
C ILE A 182 12.16 -3.94 22.49
N LEU A 183 12.25 -2.71 21.98
CA LEU A 183 13.25 -2.32 20.96
C LEU A 183 14.67 -2.21 21.52
N GLY A 184 14.82 -2.17 22.85
CA GLY A 184 16.12 -2.06 23.52
C GLY A 184 16.78 -0.69 23.37
N LEU A 185 18.09 -0.62 23.63
CA LEU A 185 18.85 0.62 23.71
C LEU A 185 19.81 0.77 22.53
N SER A 186 19.50 1.69 21.62
CA SER A 186 20.34 2.10 20.50
C SER A 186 19.84 3.44 19.93
N GLU A 187 20.63 4.07 19.06
CA GLU A 187 20.19 5.24 18.32
C GLU A 187 18.99 4.91 17.40
N ASN A 188 19.03 3.75 16.75
CA ASN A 188 17.95 3.28 15.87
C ASN A 188 16.65 3.00 16.64
N SER A 189 16.74 2.37 17.81
CA SER A 189 15.56 2.13 18.66
C SER A 189 15.00 3.45 19.18
N THR A 190 15.86 4.40 19.56
CA THR A 190 15.42 5.75 19.97
C THR A 190 14.66 6.45 18.84
N ARG A 191 15.17 6.38 17.61
CA ARG A 191 14.49 6.96 16.43
C ARG A 191 13.16 6.28 16.17
N LEU A 192 13.12 4.95 16.16
CA LEU A 192 11.89 4.19 15.92
C LEU A 192 10.84 4.43 17.01
N THR A 193 11.25 4.48 18.28
CA THR A 193 10.37 4.82 19.40
C THR A 193 9.70 6.17 19.18
N ARG A 194 10.46 7.21 18.80
CA ARG A 194 9.89 8.54 18.51
C ARG A 194 8.87 8.50 17.38
N ILE A 195 9.17 7.79 16.29
CA ILE A 195 8.24 7.66 15.15
C ILE A 195 6.94 6.98 15.60
N VAL A 196 7.03 5.90 16.39
CA VAL A 196 5.86 5.14 16.85
C VAL A 196 5.04 5.94 17.87
N GLU A 197 5.69 6.58 18.83
CA GLU A 197 4.99 7.42 19.82
C GLU A 197 4.29 8.59 19.13
N GLU A 198 4.96 9.29 18.23
CA GLU A 198 4.35 10.39 17.48
C GLU A 198 3.17 9.90 16.62
N ALA A 199 3.36 8.80 15.88
CA ALA A 199 2.32 8.21 15.02
C ALA A 199 1.05 7.88 15.81
N TYR A 200 1.18 7.16 16.93
CA TYR A 200 0.03 6.54 17.57
C TYR A 200 -0.48 7.28 18.80
N LEU A 201 0.26 8.25 19.34
CA LEU A 201 -0.16 9.03 20.51
C LEU A 201 -0.59 10.47 20.18
N ASN A 202 -0.22 11.00 19.00
CA ASN A 202 -0.52 12.39 18.60
C ASN A 202 -1.44 12.49 17.36
N HIS A 203 -2.07 11.39 16.95
CA HIS A 203 -3.04 11.36 15.87
C HIS A 203 -4.31 10.63 16.30
N ASP A 204 -5.47 11.23 16.07
CA ASP A 204 -6.75 10.72 16.58
C ASP A 204 -7.22 9.42 15.92
N ARG A 205 -6.83 9.17 14.66
CA ARG A 205 -7.33 8.03 13.86
C ARG A 205 -6.21 7.10 13.41
N LEU A 206 -6.51 5.80 13.32
CA LEU A 206 -5.58 4.79 12.82
C LEU A 206 -5.06 5.10 11.40
N ALA A 207 -5.90 5.68 10.53
CA ALA A 207 -5.48 6.12 9.21
C ALA A 207 -4.40 7.21 9.27
N ASP A 208 -4.57 8.20 10.16
CA ASP A 208 -3.64 9.31 10.33
C ASP A 208 -2.33 8.83 10.98
N ALA A 209 -2.43 7.98 12.00
CA ALA A 209 -1.30 7.35 12.65
C ALA A 209 -0.46 6.50 11.68
N THR A 210 -1.13 5.65 10.89
CA THR A 210 -0.47 4.81 9.89
C THR A 210 0.19 5.66 8.81
N ARG A 211 -0.51 6.70 8.33
CA ARG A 211 0.03 7.63 7.33
C ARG A 211 1.28 8.34 7.85
N TYR A 212 1.27 8.82 9.09
CA TYR A 212 2.43 9.43 9.71
C TYR A 212 3.60 8.45 9.78
N MET A 213 3.37 7.24 10.33
CA MET A 213 4.41 6.22 10.48
C MET A 213 5.05 5.87 9.13
N VAL A 214 4.24 5.61 8.10
CA VAL A 214 4.73 5.26 6.77
C VAL A 214 5.42 6.45 6.10
N ASN A 215 4.92 7.68 6.28
CA ASN A 215 5.57 8.88 5.77
C ASN A 215 6.97 9.03 6.40
N GLU A 216 7.12 8.94 7.72
CA GLU A 216 8.44 9.06 8.35
C GLU A 216 9.44 7.99 7.89
N LEU A 217 8.96 6.77 7.63
CA LEU A 217 9.82 5.69 7.15
C LEU A 217 10.28 5.88 5.69
N PHE A 218 9.47 6.50 4.83
CA PHE A 218 9.70 6.49 3.38
C PHE A 218 9.66 7.85 2.67
N LYS A 219 9.45 8.96 3.39
CA LYS A 219 9.31 10.30 2.79
C LYS A 219 10.50 10.74 1.95
N SER A 220 11.71 10.29 2.28
CA SER A 220 12.92 10.57 1.51
C SER A 220 12.89 9.95 0.10
N TYR A 221 12.09 8.91 -0.11
CA TYR A 221 11.88 8.26 -1.41
C TYR A 221 10.67 8.84 -2.17
N GLY A 222 10.00 9.85 -1.63
CA GLY A 222 8.83 10.46 -2.24
C GLY A 222 7.62 9.53 -2.34
N LEU A 223 7.52 8.51 -1.47
CA LEU A 223 6.37 7.61 -1.44
C LEU A 223 5.06 8.38 -1.19
N LEU A 224 4.11 8.26 -2.11
CA LEU A 224 2.77 8.81 -1.92
C LEU A 224 1.89 7.78 -1.20
N ILE A 225 1.24 8.20 -0.13
CA ILE A 225 0.33 7.41 0.68
C ILE A 225 -1.07 7.88 0.34
N VAL A 226 -1.95 6.95 -0.05
CA VAL A 226 -3.33 7.27 -0.45
C VAL A 226 -4.28 6.63 0.54
N ASP A 227 -5.08 7.47 1.20
CA ASP A 227 -6.31 7.07 1.89
C ASP A 227 -7.48 7.28 0.93
N ALA A 228 -8.15 6.20 0.54
CA ALA A 228 -9.27 6.28 -0.39
C ALA A 228 -10.62 6.51 0.29
N ASP A 229 -10.66 6.56 1.63
CA ASP A 229 -11.85 6.93 2.41
C ASP A 229 -12.10 8.46 2.36
N ASP A 230 -12.22 8.98 1.14
CA ASP A 230 -12.38 10.40 0.84
C ASP A 230 -13.63 10.62 -0.02
N ARG A 231 -14.52 11.51 0.44
CA ARG A 231 -15.82 11.74 -0.21
C ARG A 231 -15.70 12.15 -1.68
N GLU A 232 -14.75 13.04 -1.99
CA GLU A 232 -14.57 13.56 -3.35
C GLU A 232 -13.99 12.49 -4.28
N LEU A 233 -13.09 11.63 -3.79
CA LEU A 233 -12.64 10.45 -4.54
C LEU A 233 -13.79 9.45 -4.75
N LYS A 234 -14.63 9.21 -3.73
CA LYS A 234 -15.78 8.30 -3.81
C LYS A 234 -16.85 8.77 -4.79
N GLU A 235 -17.04 10.08 -4.97
CA GLU A 235 -18.00 10.56 -5.99
C GLU A 235 -17.60 10.17 -7.41
N LEU A 236 -16.30 10.09 -7.72
CA LEU A 236 -15.84 9.56 -9.01
C LEU A 236 -16.13 8.07 -9.17
N PHE A 237 -16.17 7.32 -8.06
CA PHE A 237 -16.41 5.87 -8.06
C PHE A 237 -17.90 5.48 -8.04
N LYS A 238 -18.78 6.42 -7.70
CA LYS A 238 -20.23 6.20 -7.59
C LYS A 238 -20.89 5.55 -8.82
N PRO A 239 -20.56 5.88 -10.08
CA PRO A 239 -21.15 5.20 -11.23
C PRO A 239 -20.83 3.70 -11.27
N ILE A 240 -19.62 3.32 -10.83
CA ILE A 240 -19.17 1.93 -10.79
C ILE A 240 -19.91 1.17 -9.68
N ILE A 241 -20.00 1.75 -8.47
CA ILE A 241 -20.80 1.17 -7.37
C ILE A 241 -22.26 0.99 -7.80
N LYS A 242 -22.84 2.01 -8.46
CA LYS A 242 -24.22 1.97 -8.93
C LYS A 242 -24.41 0.83 -9.95
N GLU A 243 -23.54 0.73 -10.94
CA GLU A 243 -23.59 -0.36 -11.91
C GLU A 243 -23.52 -1.71 -11.20
N ASP A 244 -22.62 -1.87 -10.24
CA ASP A 244 -22.43 -3.14 -9.55
C ASP A 244 -23.64 -3.55 -8.71
N ILE A 245 -24.24 -2.62 -7.96
CA ILE A 245 -25.45 -2.88 -7.15
C ILE A 245 -26.64 -3.28 -8.03
N PHE A 246 -26.87 -2.58 -9.14
CA PHE A 246 -28.07 -2.79 -9.95
C PHE A 246 -27.93 -3.90 -11.00
N SER A 247 -26.71 -4.22 -11.41
CA SER A 247 -26.45 -5.21 -12.46
C SER A 247 -25.64 -6.43 -12.02
N GLU A 248 -25.11 -6.42 -10.79
CA GLU A 248 -24.26 -7.49 -10.23
C GLU A 248 -23.07 -7.80 -11.13
N LYS A 249 -22.51 -6.76 -11.75
CA LYS A 249 -21.48 -6.88 -12.79
C LYS A 249 -20.23 -7.58 -12.27
N SER A 250 -19.74 -7.16 -11.09
CA SER A 250 -18.57 -7.78 -10.44
C SER A 250 -18.84 -9.23 -10.10
N PHE A 251 -20.00 -9.53 -9.49
CA PHE A 251 -20.38 -10.91 -9.15
C PHE A 251 -20.35 -11.81 -10.38
N LYS A 252 -21.05 -11.43 -11.47
CA LYS A 252 -21.09 -12.21 -12.71
C LYS A 252 -19.71 -12.39 -13.34
N ALA A 253 -18.91 -11.32 -13.37
CA ALA A 253 -17.57 -11.38 -13.94
C ALA A 253 -16.63 -12.29 -13.12
N ILE A 254 -16.68 -12.18 -11.78
CA ILE A 254 -15.87 -13.00 -10.87
C ILE A 254 -16.30 -14.46 -10.98
N THR A 255 -17.59 -14.78 -10.89
CA THR A 255 -18.09 -16.16 -11.00
C THR A 255 -17.63 -16.82 -12.29
N ALA A 256 -17.84 -16.16 -13.44
CA ALA A 256 -17.43 -16.71 -14.73
C ALA A 256 -15.90 -16.94 -14.81
N ARG A 257 -15.09 -16.02 -14.29
CA ARG A 257 -13.62 -16.15 -14.31
C ARG A 257 -13.13 -17.22 -13.34
N SER A 258 -13.77 -17.39 -12.18
CA SER A 258 -13.44 -18.45 -11.23
C SER A 258 -13.74 -19.83 -11.81
N GLU A 259 -14.90 -20.00 -12.45
CA GLU A 259 -15.26 -21.25 -13.13
C GLU A 259 -14.26 -21.63 -14.23
N GLU A 260 -13.82 -20.66 -15.04
CA GLU A 260 -12.79 -20.87 -16.07
C GLU A 260 -11.40 -21.19 -15.48
N LEU A 261 -11.08 -20.68 -14.28
CA LEU A 261 -9.77 -20.92 -13.65
C LEU A 261 -9.71 -22.28 -12.93
N GLU A 262 -10.85 -22.79 -12.48
CA GLU A 262 -10.98 -24.08 -11.81
C GLU A 262 -11.07 -25.27 -12.77
N SER A 263 -11.43 -25.04 -14.04
CA SER A 263 -11.57 -26.06 -15.10
C SER A 263 -10.23 -26.47 -15.71
#